data_AF-A0A4Q5X8Z4-F1
#
_entry.id   AF-A0A4Q5X8Z4-F1
#
_cell.length_a   1.000
_cell.length_b   1.000
_cell.length_c   1.000
_cell.angle_alpha   90.00
_cell.angle_beta   90.00
_cell.angle_gamma   90.00
#
_symmetry.space_group_name_H-M   'P 1'
#
loop_
_entity.id
_entity.type
_entity.pdbx_description
1 polymer ?
#
loop_
_entity_poly.entity_id
_entity_poly.type
_entity_poly.pdbx_seq_one_letter_code
_entity_poly.pdbx_strand_id
1 'polypeptide(L)'
;MGRVLLLVLVGLAACGGDDKQRRELVDDGQVCLRLQPSGSVEVDVVFRDCLTSCDVAQPATCAVSKEAGEEAGLRVASRGVVESTGASVCSPGCGALRASCTSTDTFAPGSITVHHGADSAQLLLGTNVQCLF
;
A
#
# COMPACT_ATOMS: atom_id res chain seq x y z
N MET A 1 68.21 -12.87 -10.65
CA MET A 1 67.89 -13.08 -9.22
C MET A 1 67.37 -11.78 -8.66
N GLY A 2 66.15 -11.77 -8.13
CA GLY A 2 65.48 -10.58 -7.61
C GLY A 2 63.97 -10.73 -7.63
N ARG A 3 63.43 -11.57 -6.73
CA ARG A 3 62.01 -11.56 -6.36
C ARG A 3 61.74 -10.28 -5.58
N VAL A 4 60.74 -9.49 -5.97
CA VAL A 4 60.07 -8.57 -5.04
C VAL A 4 58.56 -8.79 -5.14
N LEU A 5 58.00 -8.90 -3.95
CA LEU A 5 56.68 -9.34 -3.57
C LEU A 5 55.59 -8.30 -3.91
N LEU A 6 54.40 -8.84 -4.16
CA LEU A 6 53.05 -8.32 -3.88
C LEU A 6 52.96 -7.03 -3.04
N LEU A 7 52.03 -6.15 -3.45
CA LEU A 7 50.91 -5.73 -2.60
C LEU A 7 49.77 -5.21 -3.48
N VAL A 8 48.80 -6.11 -3.72
CA VAL A 8 47.47 -5.78 -4.21
C VAL A 8 46.76 -5.05 -3.07
N LEU A 9 46.58 -3.73 -3.19
CA LEU A 9 45.69 -2.97 -2.33
C LEU A 9 44.34 -2.85 -3.05
N VAL A 10 43.53 -3.90 -2.89
CA VAL A 10 42.09 -3.86 -3.13
C VAL A 10 41.50 -2.97 -2.04
N GLY A 11 41.41 -1.67 -2.32
CA GLY A 11 40.64 -0.73 -1.53
C GLY A 11 39.15 -0.91 -1.82
N LEU A 12 38.56 -2.02 -1.38
CA LEU A 12 37.11 -2.12 -1.21
C LEU A 12 36.74 -1.24 -0.02
N ALA A 13 36.61 0.06 -0.25
CA ALA A 13 35.79 0.91 0.58
C ALA A 13 34.31 0.58 0.27
N ALA A 14 33.89 -0.63 0.66
CA ALA A 14 32.48 -0.92 0.85
C ALA A 14 32.10 -0.31 2.20
N CYS A 15 32.01 1.03 2.24
CA CYS A 15 31.18 1.70 3.22
C CYS A 15 29.75 1.30 2.87
N GLY A 16 29.28 0.19 3.45
CA GLY A 16 27.89 -0.17 3.44
C GLY A 16 27.12 0.94 4.13
N GLY A 17 26.51 1.81 3.33
CA GLY A 17 25.48 2.69 3.83
C GLY A 17 24.35 1.80 4.33
N ASP A 18 24.02 1.92 5.62
CA ASP A 18 22.67 1.61 6.11
C ASP A 18 21.70 2.61 5.45
N ASP A 19 21.57 2.51 4.12
CA ASP A 19 20.59 3.28 3.37
C ASP A 19 19.24 2.69 3.73
N LYS A 20 18.51 3.42 4.57
CA LYS A 20 17.10 3.16 4.87
C LYS A 20 16.38 2.90 3.55
N GLN A 21 16.02 1.64 3.30
CA GLN A 21 15.31 1.29 2.07
C GLN A 21 13.90 1.85 2.15
N ARG A 22 13.65 2.88 1.34
CA ARG A 22 12.32 3.43 1.12
C ARG A 22 11.64 2.65 0.01
N ARG A 23 10.52 2.01 0.31
CA ARG A 23 9.67 1.32 -0.64
C ARG A 23 8.37 2.09 -0.80
N GLU A 24 7.89 2.15 -2.03
CA GLU A 24 6.63 2.79 -2.37
C GLU A 24 5.66 1.71 -2.84
N LEU A 25 4.45 1.76 -2.31
CA LEU A 25 3.38 0.81 -2.59
C LEU A 25 2.28 1.61 -3.28
N VAL A 26 2.01 1.31 -4.55
CA VAL A 26 1.00 2.01 -5.35
C VAL A 26 -0.04 0.99 -5.77
N ASP A 27 -1.30 1.30 -5.46
CA ASP A 27 -2.45 0.44 -5.73
C ASP A 27 -2.24 -1.02 -5.27
N ASP A 28 -1.50 -1.20 -4.17
CA ASP A 28 -1.26 -2.48 -3.52
C ASP A 28 -2.12 -2.59 -2.27
N GLY A 29 -2.52 -3.81 -1.94
CA GLY A 29 -3.24 -4.11 -0.72
C GLY A 29 -4.61 -4.73 -0.92
N GLN A 30 -5.22 -5.06 0.21
CA GLN A 30 -6.62 -5.43 0.29
C GLN A 30 -7.46 -4.17 0.47
N VAL A 31 -8.56 -4.08 -0.27
CA VAL A 31 -9.50 -2.95 -0.19
C VAL A 31 -10.75 -3.41 0.53
N CYS A 32 -11.07 -2.76 1.65
CA CYS A 32 -12.29 -2.97 2.41
C CYS A 32 -13.23 -1.78 2.23
N LEU A 33 -14.49 -2.04 1.85
CA LEU A 33 -15.48 -1.01 1.54
C LEU A 33 -16.72 -1.16 2.42
N ARG A 34 -17.36 -0.02 2.74
CA ARG A 34 -18.66 0.04 3.42
C ARG A 34 -19.48 1.23 2.92
N LEU A 35 -20.73 0.99 2.56
CA LEU A 35 -21.69 2.06 2.26
C LEU A 35 -22.20 2.68 3.57
N GLN A 36 -22.05 4.00 3.69
CA GLN A 36 -22.62 4.76 4.80
C GLN A 36 -24.08 5.17 4.52
N PRO A 37 -24.87 5.50 5.56
CA PRO A 37 -26.25 5.94 5.40
C PRO A 37 -26.42 7.20 4.53
N SER A 38 -25.38 8.04 4.44
CA SER A 38 -25.30 9.22 3.56
C SER A 38 -25.20 8.87 2.08
N GLY A 39 -24.94 7.60 1.74
CA GLY A 39 -24.60 7.15 0.39
C GLY A 39 -23.13 7.26 0.04
N SER A 40 -22.28 7.84 0.90
CA SER A 40 -20.83 7.83 0.70
C SER A 40 -20.25 6.44 1.00
N VAL A 41 -19.17 6.07 0.32
CA VAL A 41 -18.47 4.80 0.54
C VAL A 41 -17.20 5.08 1.33
N GLU A 42 -17.10 4.45 2.49
CA GLU A 42 -15.88 4.40 3.29
C GLU A 42 -14.99 3.28 2.76
N VAL A 43 -13.71 3.59 2.57
CA VAL A 43 -12.72 2.68 2.04
C VAL A 43 -11.50 2.66 2.95
N ASP A 44 -11.13 1.45 3.35
CA ASP A 44 -9.88 1.14 4.02
C ASP A 44 -9.00 0.31 3.08
N VAL A 45 -7.78 0.76 2.82
CA VAL A 45 -6.78 -0.01 2.07
C VAL A 45 -5.72 -0.50 3.05
N VAL A 46 -5.54 -1.82 3.13
CA VAL A 46 -4.53 -2.47 3.94
C VAL A 46 -3.43 -2.98 3.01
N PHE A 47 -2.30 -2.29 3.01
CA PHE A 47 -1.16 -2.66 2.16
C PHE A 47 -0.58 -4.01 2.60
N ARG A 48 -0.10 -4.83 1.64
CA ARG A 48 0.40 -6.19 1.95
C ARG A 48 1.75 -6.19 2.66
N ASP A 49 2.45 -5.07 2.58
CA ASP A 49 3.75 -4.89 3.23
C ASP A 49 3.59 -4.61 4.72
N CYS A 50 4.48 -5.20 5.51
CA CYS A 50 4.47 -5.06 6.95
C CYS A 50 5.37 -3.93 7.43
N LEU A 51 5.05 -3.37 8.60
CA LEU A 51 5.89 -2.37 9.23
C LEU A 51 7.07 -3.01 9.96
N THR A 52 8.27 -2.46 9.75
CA THR A 52 9.51 -2.88 10.42
C THR A 52 9.83 -2.05 11.66
N SER A 53 8.98 -1.08 12.00
CA SER A 53 9.02 -0.28 13.24
C SER A 53 7.64 0.33 13.49
N CYS A 54 7.24 0.39 14.76
CA CYS A 54 6.03 1.08 15.23
C CYS A 54 6.29 2.57 15.51
N ASP A 55 7.56 2.95 15.68
CA ASP A 55 7.97 4.26 16.18
C ASP A 55 8.05 5.31 15.08
N VAL A 56 8.06 4.85 13.82
CA VAL A 56 8.12 5.72 12.64
C VAL A 56 6.75 5.69 11.96
N ALA A 57 6.06 6.82 11.99
CA ALA A 57 4.83 7.00 11.23
C ALA A 57 5.13 6.93 9.73
N GLN A 58 4.53 5.95 9.06
CA GLN A 58 4.65 5.74 7.62
C GLN A 58 3.44 6.38 6.92
N PRO A 59 3.64 7.22 5.89
CA PRO A 59 2.53 7.88 5.23
C PRO A 59 1.79 6.90 4.31
N ALA A 60 0.45 6.96 4.37
CA ALA A 60 -0.43 6.23 3.47
C ALA A 60 -1.65 7.08 3.13
N THR A 61 -2.04 7.07 1.86
CA THR A 61 -3.18 7.81 1.34
C THR A 61 -4.01 6.92 0.42
N CYS A 62 -5.31 7.21 0.34
CA CYS A 62 -6.18 6.66 -0.68
C CYS A 62 -7.14 7.72 -1.19
N ALA A 63 -7.63 7.49 -2.41
CA ALA A 63 -8.64 8.30 -3.06
C ALA A 63 -9.67 7.38 -3.71
N VAL A 64 -10.93 7.82 -3.69
CA VAL A 64 -12.05 7.07 -4.27
C VAL A 64 -12.77 7.97 -5.24
N SER A 65 -13.02 7.46 -6.44
CA SER A 65 -13.76 8.17 -7.48
C SER A 65 -14.77 7.25 -8.14
N LYS A 66 -15.93 7.82 -8.49
CA LYS A 66 -16.91 7.12 -9.31
C LYS A 66 -16.46 7.05 -10.77
N GLU A 67 -16.59 5.88 -11.38
CA GLU A 67 -16.38 5.72 -12.82
C GLU A 67 -17.71 5.84 -13.56
N ALA A 68 -17.71 6.62 -14.64
CA ALA A 68 -18.85 6.80 -15.52
C ALA A 68 -18.67 5.96 -16.79
N GLY A 69 -19.70 5.24 -17.21
CA GLY A 69 -19.68 4.39 -18.40
C GLY A 69 -20.63 3.19 -18.28
N GLU A 70 -20.56 2.26 -19.24
CA GLU A 70 -21.33 1.01 -19.22
C GLU A 70 -20.94 0.10 -18.04
N GLU A 71 -19.71 0.21 -17.55
CA GLU A 71 -19.24 -0.40 -16.31
C GLU A 71 -19.18 0.64 -15.19
N ALA A 72 -20.33 1.22 -14.83
CA ALA A 72 -20.41 2.13 -13.70
C ALA A 72 -19.83 1.45 -12.44
N GLY A 73 -18.76 2.03 -11.90
CA GLY A 73 -17.91 1.38 -10.91
C GLY A 73 -17.29 2.35 -9.91
N LEU A 74 -16.47 1.82 -9.02
CA LEU A 74 -15.75 2.55 -8.00
C LEU A 74 -14.26 2.29 -8.20
N ARG A 75 -13.50 3.35 -8.50
CA ARG A 75 -12.05 3.28 -8.58
C ARG A 75 -11.44 3.72 -7.25
N VAL A 76 -10.61 2.87 -6.68
CA VAL A 76 -9.77 3.15 -5.52
C VAL A 76 -8.34 3.31 -6.02
N ALA A 77 -7.72 4.44 -5.69
CA ALA A 77 -6.29 4.63 -5.84
C ALA A 77 -5.67 4.67 -4.45
N SER A 78 -4.51 4.03 -4.26
CA SER A 78 -3.80 4.03 -2.98
C SER A 78 -2.31 4.25 -3.16
N ARG A 79 -1.71 4.89 -2.16
CA ARG A 79 -0.26 5.09 -2.09
C ARG A 79 0.22 4.96 -0.65
N GLY A 80 1.16 4.06 -0.42
CA GLY A 80 1.86 3.86 0.84
C GLY A 80 3.36 4.07 0.65
N VAL A 81 4.03 4.55 1.69
CA VAL A 81 5.50 4.55 1.73
C VAL A 81 5.93 3.82 2.98
N VAL A 82 6.84 2.85 2.84
CA VAL A 82 7.44 2.12 3.95
C VAL A 82 8.94 2.39 3.94
N GLU A 83 9.43 3.04 4.99
CA GLU A 83 10.85 3.20 5.25
C GLU A 83 11.35 2.08 6.17
N SER A 84 12.22 1.21 5.66
CA SER A 84 12.91 0.23 6.49
C SER A 84 13.98 0.92 7.33
N THR A 85 14.02 0.57 8.61
CA THR A 85 15.08 0.98 9.55
C THR A 85 16.33 0.11 9.44
N GLY A 86 16.44 -0.76 8.43
CA GLY A 86 17.50 -1.76 8.27
C GLY A 86 17.12 -3.15 8.81
N ALA A 87 16.00 -3.26 9.54
CA ALA A 87 15.41 -4.55 9.87
C ALA A 87 14.62 -5.09 8.65
N SER A 88 15.01 -6.26 8.17
CA SER A 88 14.37 -6.95 7.04
C SER A 88 13.16 -7.82 7.45
N VAL A 89 12.76 -7.78 8.73
CA VAL A 89 11.68 -8.60 9.28
C VAL A 89 10.56 -7.70 9.81
N CYS A 90 9.31 -8.07 9.52
CA CYS A 90 8.12 -7.43 10.09
C CYS A 90 8.22 -7.36 11.61
N SER A 91 7.99 -6.19 12.19
CA SER A 91 7.93 -6.06 13.64
C SER A 91 6.64 -6.73 14.14
N PRO A 92 6.73 -7.74 15.03
CA PRO A 92 5.55 -8.35 15.60
C PRO A 92 4.79 -7.29 16.40
N GLY A 93 3.52 -7.06 16.04
CA GLY A 93 2.63 -6.12 16.73
C GLY A 93 2.53 -4.72 16.13
N CYS A 94 3.34 -4.36 15.13
CA CYS A 94 3.19 -3.05 14.46
C CYS A 94 2.05 -2.99 13.44
N GLY A 95 1.43 -4.13 13.15
CA GLY A 95 0.31 -4.21 12.21
C GLY A 95 0.73 -3.97 10.77
N ALA A 96 -0.25 -3.58 9.95
CA ALA A 96 -0.08 -3.28 8.54
C ALA A 96 -0.20 -1.77 8.29
N LEU A 97 0.45 -1.29 7.23
CA LEU A 97 0.21 0.06 6.75
C LEU A 97 -1.23 0.16 6.22
N ARG A 98 -1.96 1.20 6.63
CA ARG A 98 -3.37 1.41 6.26
C ARG A 98 -3.60 2.83 5.77
N ALA A 99 -4.38 2.98 4.70
CA ALA A 99 -4.97 4.25 4.28
C ALA A 99 -6.49 4.18 4.40
N SER A 100 -7.12 5.26 4.86
CA SER A 100 -8.58 5.37 4.96
C SER A 100 -9.07 6.63 4.25
N CYS A 101 -10.12 6.50 3.46
CA CYS A 101 -10.73 7.59 2.71
C CYS A 101 -12.22 7.34 2.53
N THR A 102 -12.96 8.43 2.25
CA THR A 102 -14.41 8.37 2.00
C THR A 102 -14.69 8.99 0.65
N SER A 103 -15.57 8.38 -0.14
CA SER A 103 -15.99 8.93 -1.42
C SER A 103 -16.69 10.28 -1.24
N THR A 104 -16.43 11.20 -2.16
CA THR A 104 -17.19 12.46 -2.28
C THR A 104 -18.51 12.26 -2.99
N ASP A 105 -18.58 11.26 -3.88
CA ASP A 105 -19.79 10.87 -4.60
C ASP A 105 -20.70 9.99 -3.75
N THR A 106 -21.99 9.98 -4.10
CA THR A 106 -22.99 9.07 -3.54
C THR A 106 -23.22 7.85 -4.43
N PHE A 107 -23.38 6.70 -3.76
CA PHE A 107 -23.59 5.39 -4.34
C PHE A 107 -24.88 4.79 -3.78
N ALA A 108 -25.60 4.07 -4.64
CA ALA A 108 -26.74 3.26 -4.21
C ALA A 108 -26.23 1.87 -3.76
N PRO A 109 -26.92 1.21 -2.83
CA PRO A 109 -26.66 -0.20 -2.57
C PRO A 109 -26.94 -1.03 -3.83
N GLY A 110 -26.11 -2.04 -4.10
CA GLY A 110 -26.23 -2.86 -5.31
C GLY A 110 -24.91 -3.41 -5.81
N SER A 111 -24.96 -4.15 -6.91
CA SER A 111 -23.76 -4.70 -7.55
C SER A 111 -22.96 -3.56 -8.19
N ILE A 112 -21.67 -3.47 -7.87
CA ILE A 112 -20.72 -2.54 -8.49
C ILE A 112 -19.42 -3.28 -8.84
N THR A 113 -18.71 -2.78 -9.84
CA THR A 113 -17.32 -3.18 -10.08
C THR A 113 -16.39 -2.25 -9.30
N VAL A 114 -15.46 -2.82 -8.54
CA VAL A 114 -14.40 -2.08 -7.85
C VAL A 114 -13.11 -2.28 -8.61
N HIS A 115 -12.41 -1.20 -8.91
CA HIS A 115 -11.09 -1.20 -9.52
C HIS A 115 -10.05 -0.69 -8.53
N HIS A 116 -8.95 -1.43 -8.36
CA HIS A 116 -7.80 -1.03 -7.56
C HIS A 116 -6.53 -1.38 -8.35
N GLY A 117 -5.86 -0.35 -8.87
CA GLY A 117 -4.75 -0.54 -9.82
C GLY A 117 -5.20 -1.27 -11.08
N ALA A 118 -4.58 -2.42 -11.35
CA ALA A 118 -4.92 -3.31 -12.47
C ALA A 118 -5.98 -4.36 -12.11
N ASP A 119 -6.29 -4.52 -10.83
CA ASP A 119 -7.25 -5.51 -10.35
C ASP A 119 -8.66 -4.94 -10.37
N SER A 120 -9.62 -5.83 -10.64
CA SER A 120 -11.05 -5.50 -10.58
C SER A 120 -11.87 -6.66 -10.05
N ALA A 121 -12.86 -6.37 -9.23
CA ALA A 121 -13.76 -7.37 -8.69
C ALA A 121 -15.19 -6.81 -8.55
N GLN A 122 -16.18 -7.68 -8.74
CA GLN A 122 -17.58 -7.33 -8.51
C GLN A 122 -17.94 -7.55 -7.04
N LEU A 123 -18.69 -6.60 -6.49
CA LEU A 123 -19.08 -6.57 -5.08
C LEU A 123 -20.55 -6.16 -4.96
N LEU A 124 -21.25 -6.69 -3.96
CA LEU A 124 -22.56 -6.20 -3.57
C LEU A 124 -22.40 -5.07 -2.54
N LEU A 125 -22.30 -3.82 -3.00
CA LEU A 125 -22.14 -2.66 -2.11
C LEU A 125 -23.32 -2.53 -1.15
N GLY A 126 -23.01 -2.49 0.14
CA GLY A 126 -23.98 -2.38 1.22
C GLY A 126 -23.32 -1.90 2.52
N THR A 127 -24.08 -1.94 3.61
CA THR A 127 -23.65 -1.39 4.91
C THR A 127 -22.68 -2.27 5.68
N ASN A 128 -22.49 -3.52 5.25
CA ASN A 128 -21.50 -4.42 5.83
C ASN A 128 -20.13 -4.20 5.17
N VAL A 129 -19.07 -4.28 5.97
CA VAL A 129 -17.71 -4.24 5.47
C VAL A 129 -17.45 -5.46 4.59
N GLN A 130 -16.96 -5.23 3.39
CA GLN A 130 -16.53 -6.27 2.46
C GLN A 130 -15.14 -5.96 1.95
N CYS A 131 -14.25 -6.95 1.99
CA CYS A 131 -12.87 -6.80 1.56
C CYS A 131 -12.60 -7.62 0.30
N LEU A 132 -11.85 -7.04 -0.63
CA LEU A 132 -11.49 -7.61 -1.92
C LEU A 132 -9.98 -7.48 -2.13
N PHE A 133 -9.44 -8.36 -2.97
CA PHE A 133 -8.02 -8.49 -3.30
C PHE A 133 -7.12 -9.01 -2.16
#